data_AF-A0A960T1Y0-F1
#
_entry.id   AF-A0A960T1Y0-F1
#
_cell.length_a   1.000
_cell.length_b   1.000
_cell.length_c   1.000
_cell.angle_alpha   90.00
_cell.angle_beta   90.00
_cell.angle_gamma   90.00
#
_symmetry.space_group_name_H-M   'P 1'
#
loop_
_entity.id
_entity.type
_entity.pdbx_description
1 polymer ?
#
loop_
_entity_poly.entity_id
_entity_poly.type
_entity_poly.pdbx_seq_one_letter_code
_entity_poly.pdbx_strand_id
1 'polypeptide(L)'
;MEAVNTYTGNTVINAGIFEIGASGGLYHGGYRNNSFLIVNTGGTVRVPIFSYNANGAGQGDLGGLPDYSDHRQLDGGTLEVTGNSHSSGNDFRVGLAGGTFRYTATGETLSLNGNANDNIRLSGPLTFDAVGNIAVAEVIQNGTAPGSIVKTGAGTLTLTGTNTYSGNTTVNEGVLAVDGDALANGTSLIIDGGLVEATGTETVDTLFFGAAQQAAGTWGATGSGATHIDDTRFAGTAGVINVTSGPGLAYTTWSAANANGDDSDLESDGDGVPNGVEFLMGQNGTSFTPNPALVNGTVTWPKNPAALANWVIQTSNNLQDQVTPGDGGWTIATTGVTDNGSSIEFTPPTGAGKLFIRLRVAVP
;
A
#
# COMPACT_ATOMS: atom_id res chain seq x y z
N MET A 1 -33.46 -5.19 -19.51
CA MET A 1 -34.67 -4.95 -18.71
C MET A 1 -35.13 -3.56 -19.06
N GLU A 2 -36.23 -3.43 -19.80
CA GLU A 2 -36.57 -2.20 -20.51
C GLU A 2 -37.67 -1.36 -19.83
N ALA A 3 -38.21 -1.84 -18.71
CA ALA A 3 -39.24 -1.16 -17.94
C ALA A 3 -38.92 -1.26 -16.44
N VAL A 4 -39.49 -0.35 -15.66
CA VAL A 4 -39.43 -0.37 -14.20
C VAL A 4 -40.22 -1.58 -13.67
N ASN A 5 -39.67 -2.30 -12.68
CA ASN A 5 -40.34 -3.42 -12.01
C ASN A 5 -40.62 -3.09 -10.55
N THR A 6 -41.69 -3.64 -9.97
CA THR A 6 -42.03 -3.55 -8.53
C THR A 6 -41.25 -4.53 -7.65
N TYR A 7 -40.05 -4.96 -8.06
CA TYR A 7 -39.31 -6.01 -7.39
C TYR A 7 -38.64 -5.50 -6.10
N THR A 8 -38.80 -6.27 -5.02
CA THR A 8 -38.30 -5.95 -3.67
C THR A 8 -37.60 -7.13 -2.98
N GLY A 9 -37.20 -8.14 -3.76
CA GLY A 9 -36.47 -9.31 -3.26
C GLY A 9 -34.96 -9.15 -3.40
N ASN A 10 -34.19 -10.06 -2.79
CA ASN A 10 -32.75 -10.11 -2.99
C ASN A 10 -32.40 -10.67 -4.38
N THR A 11 -31.51 -10.00 -5.10
CA THR A 11 -31.00 -10.45 -6.40
C THR A 11 -29.60 -11.03 -6.24
N VAL A 12 -29.40 -12.24 -6.77
CA VAL A 12 -28.08 -12.86 -6.88
C VAL A 12 -27.81 -13.20 -8.34
N ILE A 13 -26.76 -12.65 -8.90
CA ILE A 13 -26.31 -12.94 -10.26
C ILE A 13 -25.10 -13.87 -10.18
N ASN A 14 -25.28 -15.13 -10.59
CA ASN A 14 -24.23 -16.16 -10.52
C ASN A 14 -23.46 -16.35 -11.83
N ALA A 15 -24.00 -15.91 -12.96
CA ALA A 15 -23.39 -16.03 -14.27
C ALA A 15 -24.10 -15.14 -15.30
N GLY A 16 -23.41 -14.82 -16.39
CA GLY A 16 -23.98 -14.12 -17.53
C GLY A 16 -24.21 -12.63 -17.25
N ILE A 17 -24.95 -11.99 -18.15
CA ILE A 17 -25.18 -10.54 -18.11
C ILE A 17 -26.63 -10.28 -17.75
N PHE A 18 -26.85 -9.55 -16.66
CA PHE A 18 -28.13 -8.92 -16.34
C PHE A 18 -28.12 -7.46 -16.82
N GLU A 19 -28.76 -7.23 -17.96
CA GLU A 19 -28.83 -5.93 -18.64
C GLU A 19 -30.02 -5.10 -18.11
N ILE A 20 -29.76 -3.88 -17.64
CA ILE A 20 -30.80 -2.86 -17.42
C ILE A 20 -30.71 -1.84 -18.57
N GLY A 21 -31.79 -1.72 -19.34
CA GLY A 21 -31.86 -0.78 -20.45
C GLY A 21 -32.12 0.65 -19.98
N ALA A 22 -32.04 1.63 -20.88
CA ALA A 22 -32.10 3.07 -20.56
C ALA A 22 -33.36 3.53 -19.80
N SER A 23 -34.47 2.81 -19.94
CA SER A 23 -35.74 3.05 -19.23
C SER A 23 -36.05 2.02 -18.14
N GLY A 24 -35.13 1.10 -17.87
CA GLY A 24 -35.26 0.07 -16.85
C GLY A 24 -34.98 0.57 -15.43
N GLY A 25 -35.36 -0.23 -14.45
CA GLY A 25 -35.01 -0.02 -13.03
C GLY A 25 -35.35 -1.26 -12.22
N LEU A 26 -34.32 -1.94 -11.66
CA LEU A 26 -34.48 -3.25 -11.02
C LEU A 26 -35.38 -3.19 -9.77
N TYR A 27 -35.12 -2.23 -8.87
CA TYR A 27 -35.81 -2.09 -7.59
C TYR A 27 -36.74 -0.87 -7.56
N HIS A 28 -37.95 -0.98 -7.02
CA HIS A 28 -38.93 0.12 -7.00
C HIS A 28 -39.52 0.43 -5.61
N GLY A 29 -39.83 1.72 -5.39
CA GLY A 29 -41.16 2.14 -4.96
C GLY A 29 -41.47 2.28 -3.48
N GLY A 30 -40.49 2.58 -2.65
CA GLY A 30 -40.68 3.01 -1.26
C GLY A 30 -39.31 3.43 -0.74
N TYR A 31 -39.24 4.50 0.06
CA TYR A 31 -37.98 4.93 0.64
C TYR A 31 -37.24 3.73 1.25
N ARG A 32 -36.09 3.38 0.65
CA ARG A 32 -35.15 2.33 1.08
C ARG A 32 -35.69 0.90 0.96
N ASN A 33 -35.61 0.32 -0.24
CA ASN A 33 -35.78 -1.12 -0.39
C ASN A 33 -34.63 -1.89 0.30
N ASN A 34 -34.90 -2.62 1.38
CA ASN A 34 -33.86 -3.38 2.11
C ASN A 34 -33.32 -4.63 1.38
N SER A 35 -33.52 -4.73 0.06
CA SER A 35 -32.97 -5.81 -0.77
C SER A 35 -31.45 -5.75 -0.87
N PHE A 36 -30.85 -6.87 -1.24
CA PHE A 36 -29.43 -6.96 -1.57
C PHE A 36 -29.25 -7.37 -3.04
N LEU A 37 -28.30 -6.76 -3.72
CA LEU A 37 -27.73 -7.23 -4.98
C LEU A 37 -26.37 -7.85 -4.70
N ILE A 38 -26.21 -9.13 -5.04
CA ILE A 38 -24.91 -9.82 -5.02
C ILE A 38 -24.56 -10.24 -6.44
N VAL A 39 -23.38 -9.84 -6.92
CA VAL A 39 -22.85 -10.24 -8.22
C VAL A 39 -21.65 -11.15 -7.98
N ASN A 40 -21.86 -12.45 -8.16
CA ASN A 40 -20.84 -13.47 -7.97
C ASN A 40 -19.96 -13.64 -9.22
N THR A 41 -18.86 -14.39 -9.07
CA THR A 41 -17.96 -14.76 -10.17
C THR A 41 -18.70 -15.22 -11.42
N GLY A 42 -18.37 -14.61 -12.56
CA GLY A 42 -18.99 -14.91 -13.86
C GLY A 42 -20.30 -14.16 -14.13
N GLY A 43 -20.84 -13.46 -13.14
CA GLY A 43 -21.99 -12.57 -13.27
C GLY A 43 -21.58 -11.13 -13.60
N THR A 44 -22.39 -10.47 -14.42
CA THR A 44 -22.29 -9.04 -14.70
C THR A 44 -23.66 -8.40 -14.55
N VAL A 45 -23.72 -7.27 -13.84
CA VAL A 45 -24.87 -6.36 -13.89
C VAL A 45 -24.45 -5.15 -14.71
N ARG A 46 -25.18 -4.86 -15.79
CA ARG A 46 -24.91 -3.72 -16.66
C ARG A 46 -26.01 -2.67 -16.52
N VAL A 47 -25.59 -1.42 -16.27
CA VAL A 47 -26.48 -0.26 -16.14
C VAL A 47 -25.93 0.92 -16.97
N PRO A 48 -26.77 1.67 -17.68
CA PRO A 48 -26.34 2.94 -18.29
C PRO A 48 -26.12 4.04 -17.25
N ILE A 49 -26.82 4.01 -16.11
CA ILE A 49 -26.73 5.03 -15.07
C ILE A 49 -26.42 4.37 -13.74
N PHE A 50 -25.39 4.87 -13.04
CA PHE A 50 -25.05 4.45 -11.68
C PHE A 50 -25.46 5.51 -10.67
N SER A 51 -26.74 5.89 -10.68
CA SER A 51 -27.33 6.91 -9.80
C SER A 51 -28.34 6.28 -8.85
N TYR A 52 -28.49 6.85 -7.66
CA TYR A 52 -29.62 6.53 -6.80
C TYR A 52 -30.84 7.25 -7.32
N ASN A 53 -31.95 6.51 -7.40
CA ASN A 53 -33.24 7.07 -7.72
C ASN A 53 -34.29 6.53 -6.74
N ALA A 54 -34.61 7.35 -5.73
CA ALA A 54 -35.62 7.04 -4.72
C ALA A 54 -37.00 6.69 -5.31
N ASN A 55 -37.30 7.14 -6.53
CA ASN A 55 -38.60 7.02 -7.16
C ASN A 55 -38.67 5.93 -8.25
N GLY A 56 -37.56 5.22 -8.51
CA GLY A 56 -37.50 4.18 -9.54
C GLY A 56 -38.02 4.65 -10.90
N ALA A 57 -37.83 5.91 -11.26
CA ALA A 57 -38.18 6.39 -12.59
C ALA A 57 -37.24 5.72 -13.59
N GLY A 58 -37.75 5.21 -14.70
CA GLY A 58 -36.99 4.45 -15.70
C GLY A 58 -35.80 5.23 -16.25
N GLN A 59 -34.67 5.15 -15.57
CA GLN A 59 -33.42 5.85 -15.85
C GLN A 59 -32.29 4.87 -16.18
N GLY A 60 -32.58 3.57 -16.22
CA GLY A 60 -31.58 2.54 -16.48
C GLY A 60 -30.56 2.43 -15.36
N ASP A 61 -31.04 2.49 -14.13
CA ASP A 61 -30.26 2.32 -12.91
C ASP A 61 -30.73 1.09 -12.12
N LEU A 62 -30.16 0.89 -10.92
CA LEU A 62 -30.61 -0.17 -10.02
C LEU A 62 -31.95 0.16 -9.33
N GLY A 63 -32.44 1.39 -9.44
CA GLY A 63 -33.66 1.87 -8.81
C GLY A 63 -33.50 2.19 -7.31
N GLY A 64 -34.56 1.98 -6.52
CA GLY A 64 -34.67 2.43 -5.12
C GLY A 64 -33.86 1.62 -4.09
N LEU A 65 -32.73 1.05 -4.50
CA LEU A 65 -31.80 0.34 -3.61
C LEU A 65 -31.05 1.36 -2.74
N PRO A 66 -31.01 1.19 -1.39
CA PRO A 66 -30.41 2.15 -0.48
C PRO A 66 -29.00 2.53 -0.86
N ASP A 67 -28.63 3.76 -0.51
CA ASP A 67 -27.34 4.40 -0.75
C ASP A 67 -26.19 3.86 0.12
N TYR A 68 -26.35 2.63 0.62
CA TYR A 68 -25.37 2.00 1.47
C TYR A 68 -24.63 0.90 0.72
N SER A 69 -23.31 0.86 0.91
CA SER A 69 -22.38 -0.14 0.40
C SER A 69 -22.84 -1.57 0.71
N ASP A 70 -23.56 -1.76 1.82
CA ASP A 70 -24.06 -3.07 2.23
C ASP A 70 -25.09 -3.70 1.29
N HIS A 71 -25.78 -2.90 0.47
CA HIS A 71 -26.85 -3.42 -0.40
C HIS A 71 -26.35 -3.86 -1.77
N ARG A 72 -25.11 -3.56 -2.12
CA ARG A 72 -24.49 -3.90 -3.40
C ARG A 72 -23.16 -4.59 -3.13
N GLN A 73 -23.09 -5.88 -3.40
CA GLN A 73 -21.89 -6.67 -3.21
C GLN A 73 -21.38 -7.22 -4.54
N LEU A 74 -20.12 -6.95 -4.85
CA LEU A 74 -19.36 -7.68 -5.85
C LEU A 74 -18.58 -8.79 -5.13
N ASP A 75 -18.80 -10.04 -5.51
CA ASP A 75 -18.08 -11.20 -4.94
C ASP A 75 -17.54 -12.06 -6.09
N GLY A 76 -16.60 -11.46 -6.82
CA GLY A 76 -15.95 -11.95 -8.04
C GLY A 76 -16.66 -11.54 -9.33
N GLY A 77 -17.84 -10.91 -9.23
CA GLY A 77 -18.62 -10.43 -10.37
C GLY A 77 -18.29 -9.00 -10.82
N THR A 78 -18.98 -8.54 -11.86
CA THR A 78 -18.82 -7.21 -12.44
C THR A 78 -20.07 -6.34 -12.24
N LEU A 79 -19.89 -5.10 -11.80
CA LEU A 79 -20.84 -4.02 -12.06
C LEU A 79 -20.30 -3.15 -13.21
N GLU A 80 -21.04 -3.08 -14.32
CA GLU A 80 -20.64 -2.38 -15.53
C GLU A 80 -21.53 -1.16 -15.78
N VAL A 81 -20.92 0.01 -15.92
CA VAL A 81 -21.57 1.28 -16.19
C VAL A 81 -21.26 1.70 -17.62
N THR A 82 -22.30 1.99 -18.42
CA THR A 82 -22.14 2.32 -19.86
C THR A 82 -22.44 3.77 -20.21
N GLY A 83 -22.99 4.57 -19.30
CA GLY A 83 -23.25 6.01 -19.46
C GLY A 83 -22.62 6.86 -18.37
N ASN A 84 -22.84 8.18 -18.40
CA ASN A 84 -22.05 9.17 -17.65
C ASN A 84 -22.80 9.82 -16.47
N SER A 85 -23.73 9.12 -15.83
CA SER A 85 -24.53 9.68 -14.72
C SER A 85 -24.35 8.90 -13.41
N HIS A 86 -24.03 9.64 -12.35
CA HIS A 86 -23.97 9.16 -10.96
C HIS A 86 -24.51 10.24 -10.02
N SER A 87 -25.15 9.82 -8.93
CA SER A 87 -25.50 10.67 -7.79
C SER A 87 -24.74 10.21 -6.56
N SER A 88 -24.42 11.14 -5.66
CA SER A 88 -23.77 10.79 -4.40
C SER A 88 -24.52 9.70 -3.64
N GLY A 89 -23.77 8.72 -3.13
CA GLY A 89 -24.27 7.64 -2.28
C GLY A 89 -24.57 6.31 -2.94
N ASN A 90 -24.30 6.14 -4.23
CA ASN A 90 -24.33 4.80 -4.80
C ASN A 90 -23.02 4.06 -4.51
N ASP A 91 -22.92 3.47 -3.33
CA ASP A 91 -21.68 2.82 -2.89
C ASP A 91 -21.86 1.31 -2.96
N PHE A 92 -20.76 0.57 -2.92
CA PHE A 92 -20.78 -0.90 -2.96
C PHE A 92 -19.69 -1.48 -2.06
N ARG A 93 -19.86 -2.75 -1.72
CA ARG A 93 -18.83 -3.55 -1.06
C ARG A 93 -18.28 -4.63 -1.96
N VAL A 94 -17.05 -5.02 -1.69
CA VAL A 94 -16.34 -6.09 -2.38
C VAL A 94 -16.10 -7.23 -1.40
N GLY A 95 -16.51 -8.43 -1.78
CA GLY A 95 -16.32 -9.67 -1.02
C GLY A 95 -14.91 -10.24 -1.19
N LEU A 96 -14.66 -11.38 -0.54
CA LEU A 96 -13.35 -12.04 -0.53
C LEU A 96 -12.92 -12.49 -1.94
N ALA A 97 -13.87 -12.78 -2.83
CA ALA A 97 -13.58 -13.15 -4.21
C ALA A 97 -13.20 -11.94 -5.10
N GLY A 98 -13.19 -10.73 -4.55
CA GLY A 98 -12.92 -9.50 -5.28
C GLY A 98 -14.13 -8.99 -6.05
N GLY A 99 -13.91 -8.11 -7.02
CA GLY A 99 -14.98 -7.57 -7.85
C GLY A 99 -14.44 -6.63 -8.91
N THR A 100 -15.22 -6.42 -9.97
CA THR A 100 -14.86 -5.49 -11.04
C THR A 100 -15.90 -4.38 -11.13
N PHE A 101 -15.46 -3.14 -11.01
CA PHE A 101 -16.24 -1.97 -11.41
C PHE A 101 -15.76 -1.55 -12.80
N ARG A 102 -16.59 -1.76 -13.82
CA ARG A 102 -16.25 -1.50 -15.23
C ARG A 102 -16.93 -0.24 -15.73
N TYR A 103 -16.20 0.62 -16.43
CA TYR A 103 -16.76 1.80 -17.10
C TYR A 103 -16.39 1.82 -18.59
N THR A 104 -17.40 1.77 -19.45
CA THR A 104 -17.20 1.57 -20.90
C THR A 104 -17.39 2.83 -21.76
N ALA A 105 -17.87 3.94 -21.21
CA ALA A 105 -18.08 5.15 -21.99
C ALA A 105 -16.77 5.92 -22.18
N THR A 106 -16.54 6.49 -23.36
CA THR A 106 -15.30 7.22 -23.72
C THR A 106 -15.54 8.73 -23.77
N GLY A 107 -14.53 9.52 -23.39
CA GLY A 107 -14.58 10.99 -23.50
C GLY A 107 -15.31 11.70 -22.35
N GLU A 108 -15.82 10.93 -21.38
CA GLU A 108 -16.57 11.41 -20.21
C GLU A 108 -15.89 10.90 -18.92
N THR A 109 -16.13 11.58 -17.81
CA THR A 109 -15.69 11.16 -16.46
C THR A 109 -16.90 10.70 -15.65
N LEU A 110 -16.87 9.46 -15.18
CA LEU A 110 -17.80 8.96 -14.17
C LEU A 110 -17.28 9.32 -12.78
N SER A 111 -17.95 10.23 -12.09
CA SER A 111 -17.59 10.59 -10.72
C SER A 111 -18.34 9.73 -9.71
N LEU A 112 -17.62 9.05 -8.83
CA LEU A 112 -18.13 8.40 -7.62
C LEU A 112 -17.90 9.36 -6.45
N ASN A 113 -18.97 10.01 -6.01
CA ASN A 113 -18.91 11.06 -5.01
C ASN A 113 -19.50 10.54 -3.70
N GLY A 114 -18.72 10.66 -2.62
CA GLY A 114 -19.14 10.15 -1.33
C GLY A 114 -20.36 10.86 -0.79
N ASN A 115 -21.10 10.16 0.08
CA ASN A 115 -22.04 10.76 1.00
C ASN A 115 -21.45 10.69 2.43
N ALA A 116 -21.88 11.57 3.34
CA ALA A 116 -21.29 11.62 4.70
C ALA A 116 -21.52 10.35 5.56
N ASN A 117 -22.24 9.35 5.05
CA ASN A 117 -22.76 8.22 5.80
C ASN A 117 -22.35 6.84 5.23
N ASP A 118 -21.66 6.75 4.09
CA ASP A 118 -21.12 5.49 3.59
C ASP A 118 -19.96 5.66 2.60
N ASN A 119 -19.20 4.59 2.45
CA ASN A 119 -17.91 4.50 1.78
C ASN A 119 -17.86 3.19 0.97
N ILE A 120 -17.04 3.12 -0.08
CA ILE A 120 -16.69 1.85 -0.72
C ILE A 120 -15.91 0.97 0.26
N ARG A 121 -16.37 -0.28 0.46
CA ARG A 121 -15.74 -1.24 1.41
C ARG A 121 -15.14 -2.44 0.71
N LEU A 122 -13.86 -2.72 0.95
CA LEU A 122 -13.13 -3.77 0.28
C LEU A 122 -12.73 -4.89 1.24
N SER A 123 -13.16 -6.13 0.97
CA SER A 123 -12.67 -7.33 1.65
C SER A 123 -11.82 -8.22 0.73
N GLY A 124 -11.53 -7.74 -0.48
CA GLY A 124 -10.77 -8.41 -1.53
C GLY A 124 -10.38 -7.41 -2.61
N PRO A 125 -9.83 -7.86 -3.76
CA PRO A 125 -9.39 -6.96 -4.82
C PRO A 125 -10.56 -6.31 -5.55
N LEU A 126 -10.59 -4.98 -5.59
CA LEU A 126 -11.44 -4.20 -6.49
C LEU A 126 -10.67 -3.84 -7.75
N THR A 127 -11.14 -4.31 -8.90
CA THR A 127 -10.62 -3.91 -10.20
C THR A 127 -11.47 -2.78 -10.78
N PHE A 128 -10.86 -1.62 -10.99
CA PHE A 128 -11.39 -0.59 -11.87
C PHE A 128 -10.93 -0.87 -13.30
N ASP A 129 -11.87 -1.33 -14.14
CA ASP A 129 -11.65 -1.63 -15.56
C ASP A 129 -12.33 -0.55 -16.39
N ALA A 130 -11.58 0.45 -16.83
CA ALA A 130 -12.17 1.63 -17.45
C ALA A 130 -11.47 2.03 -18.74
N VAL A 131 -12.23 2.15 -19.82
CA VAL A 131 -11.76 2.81 -21.06
C VAL A 131 -12.01 4.33 -21.02
N GLY A 132 -12.97 4.77 -20.20
CA GLY A 132 -13.20 6.16 -19.85
C GLY A 132 -12.60 6.52 -18.49
N ASN A 133 -12.83 7.76 -18.05
CA ASN A 133 -12.29 8.23 -16.79
C ASN A 133 -13.25 7.92 -15.63
N ILE A 134 -12.69 7.52 -14.49
CA ILE A 134 -13.42 7.40 -13.22
C ILE A 134 -12.75 8.32 -12.21
N ALA A 135 -13.52 9.14 -11.51
CA ALA A 135 -13.04 9.95 -10.40
C ALA A 135 -13.72 9.51 -9.11
N VAL A 136 -12.94 9.07 -8.11
CA VAL A 136 -13.44 8.62 -6.81
C VAL A 136 -13.00 9.62 -5.74
N ALA A 137 -13.96 10.38 -5.24
CA ALA A 137 -13.72 11.40 -4.22
C ALA A 137 -14.06 10.94 -2.80
N GLU A 138 -14.70 9.78 -2.66
CA GLU A 138 -15.02 9.17 -1.38
C GLU A 138 -13.88 8.33 -0.80
N VAL A 139 -14.03 7.92 0.45
CA VAL A 139 -13.09 7.01 1.09
C VAL A 139 -13.37 5.58 0.65
N ILE A 140 -12.33 4.90 0.17
CA ILE A 140 -12.25 3.46 -0.01
C ILE A 140 -11.57 2.89 1.23
N GLN A 141 -12.23 1.96 1.92
CA GLN A 141 -11.78 1.41 3.20
C GLN A 141 -11.85 -0.12 3.23
N ASN A 142 -11.23 -0.75 4.22
CA ASN A 142 -11.41 -2.18 4.44
C ASN A 142 -12.86 -2.50 4.86
N GLY A 143 -13.33 -3.66 4.42
CA GLY A 143 -14.54 -4.30 4.92
C GLY A 143 -14.18 -5.23 6.09
N THR A 144 -14.42 -6.52 5.92
CA THR A 144 -14.12 -7.55 6.93
C THR A 144 -12.72 -8.14 6.80
N ALA A 145 -12.00 -7.82 5.73
CA ALA A 145 -10.64 -8.25 5.44
C ALA A 145 -9.87 -7.13 4.71
N PRO A 146 -8.54 -7.22 4.58
CA PRO A 146 -7.78 -6.32 3.72
C PRO A 146 -8.29 -6.31 2.29
N GLY A 147 -8.51 -5.12 1.74
CA GLY A 147 -8.85 -4.92 0.34
C GLY A 147 -7.74 -4.25 -0.45
N SER A 148 -7.67 -4.52 -1.75
CA SER A 148 -6.67 -3.97 -2.67
C SER A 148 -7.33 -3.33 -3.89
N ILE A 149 -6.62 -2.43 -4.55
CA ILE A 149 -7.09 -1.77 -5.78
C ILE A 149 -6.27 -2.26 -6.97
N VAL A 150 -6.95 -2.58 -8.07
CA VAL A 150 -6.33 -2.88 -9.36
C VAL A 150 -6.88 -1.91 -10.40
N LYS A 151 -6.01 -1.18 -11.08
CA LYS A 151 -6.36 -0.29 -12.20
C LYS A 151 -5.98 -0.95 -13.52
N THR A 152 -6.96 -1.13 -14.39
CA THR A 152 -6.77 -1.60 -15.78
C THR A 152 -7.64 -0.78 -16.75
N GLY A 153 -7.53 -1.07 -18.04
CA GLY A 153 -8.14 -0.28 -19.11
C GLY A 153 -7.44 1.07 -19.35
N ALA A 154 -7.64 1.61 -20.54
CA ALA A 154 -6.90 2.77 -21.04
C ALA A 154 -7.23 4.11 -20.35
N GLY A 155 -8.35 4.21 -19.65
CA GLY A 155 -8.82 5.46 -19.03
C GLY A 155 -8.06 5.86 -17.77
N THR A 156 -8.38 7.04 -17.23
CA THR A 156 -7.81 7.53 -15.98
C THR A 156 -8.69 7.17 -14.78
N LEU A 157 -8.11 6.59 -13.74
CA LEU A 157 -8.71 6.52 -12.41
C LEU A 157 -8.12 7.63 -11.55
N THR A 158 -8.92 8.58 -11.13
CA THR A 158 -8.54 9.64 -10.20
C THR A 158 -9.03 9.30 -8.81
N LEU A 159 -8.13 9.22 -7.83
CA LEU A 159 -8.45 9.05 -6.41
C LEU A 159 -8.10 10.34 -5.67
N THR A 160 -9.04 10.89 -4.91
CA THR A 160 -8.81 12.08 -4.07
C THR A 160 -9.29 11.93 -2.64
N GLY A 161 -10.01 10.84 -2.33
CA GLY A 161 -10.41 10.52 -0.97
C GLY A 161 -9.25 9.96 -0.14
N THR A 162 -9.20 10.28 1.15
CA THR A 162 -8.21 9.71 2.07
C THR A 162 -8.50 8.23 2.35
N ASN A 163 -7.88 7.36 1.56
CA ASN A 163 -8.22 5.95 1.53
C ASN A 163 -7.55 5.17 2.69
N THR A 164 -8.23 4.13 3.20
CA THR A 164 -7.82 3.36 4.38
C THR A 164 -7.85 1.84 4.18
N TYR A 165 -7.98 1.38 2.93
CA TYR A 165 -7.76 -0.02 2.61
C TYR A 165 -6.30 -0.41 2.92
N SER A 166 -6.04 -1.70 3.17
CA SER A 166 -4.72 -2.15 3.65
C SER A 166 -3.98 -3.08 2.70
N GLY A 167 -4.61 -3.47 1.60
CA GLY A 167 -3.96 -4.18 0.50
C GLY A 167 -3.34 -3.21 -0.52
N ASN A 168 -2.55 -3.76 -1.43
CA ASN A 168 -1.76 -2.96 -2.37
C ASN A 168 -2.59 -2.29 -3.47
N THR A 169 -2.01 -1.28 -4.11
CA THR A 169 -2.53 -0.68 -5.34
C THR A 169 -1.71 -1.16 -6.53
N THR A 170 -2.35 -1.79 -7.51
CA THR A 170 -1.69 -2.26 -8.74
C THR A 170 -2.20 -1.49 -9.95
N VAL A 171 -1.30 -0.95 -10.77
CA VAL A 171 -1.61 -0.19 -11.99
C VAL A 171 -1.11 -0.96 -13.21
N ASN A 172 -2.01 -1.74 -13.80
CA ASN A 172 -1.70 -2.58 -14.96
C ASN A 172 -1.77 -1.78 -16.26
N GLU A 173 -2.73 -0.85 -16.38
CA GLU A 173 -2.96 -0.08 -17.62
C GLU A 173 -3.58 1.31 -17.34
N GLY A 174 -3.45 2.21 -18.31
CA GLY A 174 -3.99 3.56 -18.24
C GLY A 174 -3.28 4.43 -17.22
N VAL A 175 -3.99 5.39 -16.64
CA VAL A 175 -3.43 6.33 -15.66
C VAL A 175 -4.12 6.16 -14.31
N LEU A 176 -3.34 6.07 -13.23
CA LEU A 176 -3.80 6.31 -11.86
C LEU A 176 -3.38 7.73 -11.46
N ALA A 177 -4.34 8.63 -11.32
CA ALA A 177 -4.12 9.98 -10.82
C ALA A 177 -4.44 10.04 -9.32
N VAL A 178 -3.53 10.58 -8.52
CA VAL A 178 -3.62 10.63 -7.06
C VAL A 178 -3.32 12.03 -6.53
N ASP A 179 -4.02 12.42 -5.47
CA ASP A 179 -3.84 13.71 -4.81
C ASP A 179 -3.63 13.54 -3.30
N GLY A 180 -2.41 13.78 -2.82
CA GLY A 180 -2.09 13.72 -1.39
C GLY A 180 -2.17 12.29 -0.84
N ASP A 181 -2.91 12.06 0.25
CA ASP A 181 -3.11 10.75 0.89
C ASP A 181 -4.20 9.90 0.18
N ALA A 182 -4.19 9.88 -1.16
CA ALA A 182 -5.20 9.18 -1.95
C ALA A 182 -4.96 7.66 -1.99
N LEU A 183 -3.76 7.19 -1.71
CA LEU A 183 -3.44 5.80 -1.43
C LEU A 183 -3.27 5.61 0.08
N ALA A 184 -3.43 4.38 0.55
CA ALA A 184 -3.17 4.10 1.95
C ALA A 184 -1.64 4.03 2.19
N ASN A 185 -1.14 4.91 3.04
CA ASN A 185 0.31 5.15 3.22
C ASN A 185 1.14 3.91 3.58
N GLY A 186 0.54 2.91 4.22
CA GLY A 186 1.22 1.66 4.62
C GLY A 186 1.18 0.54 3.57
N THR A 187 0.80 0.84 2.32
CA THR A 187 0.60 -0.17 1.27
C THR A 187 1.67 -0.08 0.18
N SER A 188 1.80 -1.13 -0.63
CA SER A 188 2.65 -1.09 -1.82
C SER A 188 1.92 -0.49 -3.01
N LEU A 189 2.63 0.31 -3.81
CA LEU A 189 2.24 0.68 -5.17
C LEU A 189 3.01 -0.18 -6.17
N ILE A 190 2.28 -0.90 -7.04
CA ILE A 190 2.85 -1.72 -8.11
C ILE A 190 2.45 -1.11 -9.45
N ILE A 191 3.41 -0.71 -10.26
CA ILE A 191 3.19 -0.23 -11.63
C ILE A 191 3.62 -1.34 -12.59
N ASP A 192 2.64 -2.03 -13.20
CA ASP A 192 2.83 -3.21 -14.05
C ASP A 192 2.34 -2.98 -15.49
N GLY A 193 2.45 -1.74 -15.97
CA GLY A 193 2.16 -1.37 -17.35
C GLY A 193 1.43 -0.04 -17.52
N GLY A 194 0.85 0.52 -16.45
CA GLY A 194 0.23 1.84 -16.47
C GLY A 194 1.17 2.99 -16.07
N LEU A 195 0.57 4.17 -15.90
CA LEU A 195 1.21 5.40 -15.45
C LEU A 195 0.59 5.87 -14.13
N VAL A 196 1.40 6.54 -13.31
CA VAL A 196 0.94 7.23 -12.09
C VAL A 196 1.17 8.73 -12.22
N GLU A 197 0.14 9.52 -11.97
CA GLU A 197 0.20 10.98 -11.98
C GLU A 197 -0.15 11.51 -10.59
N ALA A 198 0.79 12.19 -9.93
CA ALA A 198 0.57 12.80 -8.63
C ALA A 198 0.41 14.32 -8.77
N THR A 199 -0.62 14.88 -8.12
CA THR A 199 -0.84 16.34 -8.05
C THR A 199 -0.32 16.97 -6.76
N GLY A 200 0.09 16.15 -5.79
CA GLY A 200 0.76 16.53 -4.54
C GLY A 200 1.76 15.44 -4.13
N THR A 201 2.17 15.44 -2.86
CA THR A 201 2.98 14.34 -2.31
C THR A 201 2.06 13.23 -1.84
N GLU A 202 2.13 12.09 -2.52
CA GLU A 202 1.46 10.84 -2.13
C GLU A 202 2.48 9.91 -1.47
N THR A 203 2.11 9.20 -0.41
CA THR A 203 3.05 8.36 0.35
C THR A 203 2.65 6.90 0.24
N VAL A 204 3.64 6.04 0.00
CA VAL A 204 3.46 4.58 -0.03
C VAL A 204 4.61 3.91 0.71
N ASP A 205 4.40 2.70 1.23
CA ASP A 205 5.45 1.98 1.92
C ASP A 205 6.54 1.58 0.93
N THR A 206 6.17 0.83 -0.09
CA THR A 206 7.09 0.29 -1.10
C THR A 206 6.56 0.54 -2.50
N LEU A 207 7.47 0.80 -3.45
CA LEU A 207 7.15 0.92 -4.87
C LEU A 207 7.72 -0.27 -5.64
N PHE A 208 6.95 -0.81 -6.59
CA PHE A 208 7.38 -1.86 -7.51
C PHE A 208 7.15 -1.48 -8.96
N PHE A 209 8.09 -1.87 -9.82
CA PHE A 209 7.94 -1.88 -11.27
C PHE A 209 7.83 -3.34 -11.73
N GLY A 210 6.61 -3.77 -12.04
CA GLY A 210 6.29 -5.20 -12.11
C GLY A 210 6.70 -5.91 -10.82
N ALA A 211 7.59 -6.89 -10.92
CA ALA A 211 8.09 -7.64 -9.76
C ALA A 211 9.28 -6.99 -9.02
N ALA A 212 9.88 -5.93 -9.56
CA ALA A 212 11.10 -5.34 -9.00
C ALA A 212 10.78 -4.21 -8.01
N GLN A 213 11.17 -4.38 -6.74
CA GLN A 213 11.06 -3.32 -5.73
C GLN A 213 12.05 -2.19 -6.02
N GLN A 214 11.60 -0.96 -5.84
CA GLN A 214 12.36 0.26 -6.05
C GLN A 214 12.87 0.83 -4.73
N ALA A 215 13.93 1.65 -4.80
CA ALA A 215 14.49 2.32 -3.64
C ALA A 215 13.49 3.29 -2.98
N ALA A 216 13.64 3.48 -1.67
CA ALA A 216 12.99 4.58 -0.95
C ALA A 216 13.47 5.94 -1.50
N GLY A 217 12.62 6.95 -1.38
CA GLY A 217 12.86 8.28 -1.94
C GLY A 217 11.65 8.82 -2.70
N THR A 218 11.81 9.96 -3.35
CA THR A 218 10.73 10.55 -4.16
C THR A 218 10.84 10.12 -5.61
N TRP A 219 9.72 9.70 -6.19
CA TRP A 219 9.58 9.23 -7.56
C TRP A 219 8.57 10.10 -8.31
N GLY A 220 8.86 10.39 -9.58
CA GLY A 220 7.97 11.21 -10.41
C GLY A 220 8.49 11.37 -11.83
N ALA A 221 7.76 12.14 -12.64
CA ALA A 221 8.16 12.47 -14.00
C ALA A 221 9.13 13.67 -14.04
N THR A 222 9.76 13.88 -15.18
CA THR A 222 10.62 15.03 -15.46
C THR A 222 9.90 16.33 -15.12
N GLY A 223 10.48 17.12 -14.22
CA GLY A 223 9.92 18.41 -13.78
C GLY A 223 9.08 18.35 -12.50
N SER A 224 8.81 17.16 -11.94
CA SER A 224 8.13 16.99 -10.64
C SER A 224 8.96 17.39 -9.42
N GLY A 225 10.28 17.44 -9.54
CA GLY A 225 11.20 17.64 -8.41
C GLY A 225 11.55 16.38 -7.63
N ALA A 226 11.13 15.19 -8.09
CA ALA A 226 11.51 13.91 -7.52
C ALA A 226 13.02 13.62 -7.66
N THR A 227 13.58 12.84 -6.72
CA THR A 227 14.97 12.35 -6.80
C THR A 227 15.13 11.27 -7.87
N HIS A 228 14.11 10.45 -8.06
CA HIS A 228 14.07 9.40 -9.08
C HIS A 228 13.07 9.81 -10.17
N ILE A 229 13.59 10.00 -11.39
CA ILE A 229 12.81 10.44 -12.54
C ILE A 229 12.57 9.27 -13.50
N ASP A 230 11.30 8.99 -13.82
CA ASP A 230 10.92 7.97 -14.80
C ASP A 230 9.61 8.32 -15.54
N ASP A 231 9.76 8.95 -16.72
CA ASP A 231 8.65 9.35 -17.59
C ASP A 231 7.90 8.17 -18.24
N THR A 232 8.39 6.94 -18.08
CA THR A 232 7.69 5.75 -18.61
C THR A 232 6.64 5.21 -17.65
N ARG A 233 6.73 5.59 -16.36
CA ARG A 233 5.85 5.11 -15.28
C ARG A 233 5.18 6.22 -14.50
N PHE A 234 5.71 7.44 -14.59
CA PHE A 234 5.12 8.61 -13.98
C PHE A 234 4.78 9.66 -15.02
N ALA A 235 3.75 10.45 -14.72
CA ALA A 235 3.34 11.62 -15.48
C ALA A 235 3.04 12.78 -14.53
N GLY A 236 2.88 13.97 -15.11
CA GLY A 236 2.61 15.20 -14.36
C GLY A 236 3.84 15.80 -13.68
N THR A 237 3.78 17.10 -13.40
CA THR A 237 4.90 17.84 -12.79
C THR A 237 4.53 18.48 -11.45
N ALA A 238 3.31 18.26 -10.97
CA ALA A 238 2.76 18.95 -9.81
C ALA A 238 3.07 18.24 -8.47
N GLY A 239 3.33 16.94 -8.52
CA GLY A 239 3.50 16.10 -7.34
C GLY A 239 4.50 14.96 -7.52
N VAL A 240 4.69 14.21 -6.44
CA VAL A 240 5.64 13.08 -6.35
C VAL A 240 5.05 11.94 -5.54
N ILE A 241 5.54 10.73 -5.77
CA ILE A 241 5.33 9.57 -4.91
C ILE A 241 6.51 9.48 -3.93
N ASN A 242 6.25 9.60 -2.63
CA ASN A 242 7.20 9.40 -1.55
C ASN A 242 7.17 7.94 -1.09
N VAL A 243 8.24 7.20 -1.36
CA VAL A 243 8.39 5.78 -1.00
C VAL A 243 9.20 5.68 0.29
N THR A 244 8.65 5.09 1.34
CA THR A 244 9.30 5.07 2.66
C THR A 244 10.27 3.90 2.85
N SER A 245 10.08 2.81 2.12
CA SER A 245 10.82 1.56 2.29
C SER A 245 11.32 1.01 0.94
N GLY A 246 12.63 0.87 0.82
CA GLY A 246 13.30 0.26 -0.34
C GLY A 246 13.57 -1.24 -0.14
N PRO A 247 14.19 -1.91 -1.14
CA PRO A 247 14.68 -3.27 -0.95
C PRO A 247 15.75 -3.27 0.15
N GLY A 248 15.75 -4.34 0.95
CA GLY A 248 16.80 -4.57 1.94
C GLY A 248 18.18 -4.66 1.27
N LEU A 249 19.16 -3.99 1.85
CA LEU A 249 20.55 -4.08 1.47
C LEU A 249 21.13 -5.39 2.02
N ALA A 250 21.60 -6.27 1.13
CA ALA A 250 22.30 -7.48 1.53
C ALA A 250 23.77 -7.18 1.89
N TYR A 251 24.31 -7.88 2.89
CA TYR A 251 25.71 -7.71 3.30
C TYR A 251 26.68 -7.95 2.15
N THR A 252 26.49 -9.00 1.35
CA THR A 252 27.38 -9.34 0.23
C THR A 252 27.50 -8.21 -0.80
N THR A 253 26.40 -7.49 -1.04
CA THR A 253 26.40 -6.33 -1.93
C THR A 253 27.16 -5.16 -1.31
N TRP A 254 26.97 -4.93 -0.02
CA TRP A 254 27.66 -3.87 0.70
C TRP A 254 29.16 -4.16 0.84
N SER A 255 29.57 -5.37 1.24
CA SER A 255 30.96 -5.71 1.54
C SER A 255 31.84 -5.68 0.29
N ALA A 256 31.31 -6.11 -0.86
CA ALA A 256 32.01 -6.01 -2.14
C ALA A 256 32.37 -4.55 -2.50
N ALA A 257 31.58 -3.57 -2.05
CA ALA A 257 31.80 -2.16 -2.32
C ALA A 257 32.52 -1.41 -1.18
N ASN A 258 32.42 -1.89 0.06
CA ASN A 258 32.80 -1.12 1.26
C ASN A 258 33.71 -1.85 2.24
N ALA A 259 34.02 -3.14 2.03
CA ALA A 259 34.83 -3.93 2.95
C ALA A 259 35.65 -5.01 2.20
N ASN A 260 36.10 -4.70 0.98
CA ASN A 260 36.90 -5.61 0.13
C ASN A 260 36.28 -6.99 -0.14
N GLY A 261 34.99 -7.18 0.12
CA GLY A 261 34.31 -8.47 0.07
C GLY A 261 34.52 -9.36 1.30
N ASP A 262 35.11 -8.85 2.39
CA ASP A 262 35.42 -9.62 3.60
C ASP A 262 34.16 -10.04 4.37
N ASP A 263 34.30 -11.10 5.18
CA ASP A 263 33.23 -11.63 6.02
C ASP A 263 32.84 -10.66 7.15
N SER A 264 31.60 -10.80 7.63
CA SER A 264 31.00 -9.84 8.58
C SER A 264 31.64 -9.79 9.98
N ASP A 265 32.39 -10.82 10.36
CA ASP A 265 33.12 -10.92 11.62
C ASP A 265 34.60 -10.51 11.51
N LEU A 266 35.06 -10.23 10.29
CA LEU A 266 36.36 -9.61 10.04
C LEU A 266 36.28 -8.09 10.18
N GLU A 267 37.43 -7.45 10.13
CA GLU A 267 37.61 -6.00 10.29
C GLU A 267 38.64 -5.59 9.24
N SER A 268 38.19 -4.79 8.26
CA SER A 268 38.98 -4.57 7.04
C SER A 268 39.99 -3.43 7.18
N ASP A 269 39.81 -2.53 8.14
CA ASP A 269 40.52 -1.25 8.23
C ASP A 269 41.39 -1.04 9.48
N GLY A 270 41.41 -2.00 10.41
CA GLY A 270 42.26 -1.98 11.60
C GLY A 270 41.65 -1.34 12.85
N ASP A 271 40.38 -0.91 12.83
CA ASP A 271 39.86 0.03 13.82
C ASP A 271 39.17 -0.60 15.05
N GLY A 272 39.00 -1.93 15.06
CA GLY A 272 38.33 -2.68 16.12
C GLY A 272 36.79 -2.74 16.02
N VAL A 273 36.19 -2.32 14.92
CA VAL A 273 34.76 -2.48 14.60
C VAL A 273 34.60 -3.53 13.48
N PRO A 274 33.93 -4.66 13.74
CA PRO A 274 33.71 -5.67 12.70
C PRO A 274 32.84 -5.14 11.54
N ASN A 275 33.13 -5.59 10.32
CA ASN A 275 32.45 -5.19 9.09
C ASN A 275 30.91 -5.32 9.18
N GLY A 276 30.40 -6.34 9.87
CA GLY A 276 28.96 -6.52 10.08
C GLY A 276 28.34 -5.43 10.95
N VAL A 277 29.07 -4.92 11.94
CA VAL A 277 28.65 -3.79 12.78
C VAL A 277 28.64 -2.51 11.95
N GLU A 278 29.66 -2.28 11.14
CA GLU A 278 29.74 -1.12 10.24
C GLU A 278 28.61 -1.12 9.20
N PHE A 279 28.36 -2.28 8.59
CA PHE A 279 27.25 -2.51 7.69
C PHE A 279 25.91 -2.15 8.32
N LEU A 280 25.64 -2.66 9.52
CA LEU A 280 24.41 -2.35 10.26
C LEU A 280 24.31 -0.87 10.60
N MET A 281 25.44 -0.21 10.92
CA MET A 281 25.51 1.23 11.20
C MET A 281 25.46 2.12 9.95
N GLY A 282 25.44 1.53 8.74
CA GLY A 282 25.49 2.24 7.47
C GLY A 282 26.82 2.95 7.21
N GLN A 283 27.92 2.46 7.78
CA GLN A 283 29.26 3.00 7.60
C GLN A 283 29.98 2.36 6.41
N ASN A 284 31.24 2.76 6.18
CA ASN A 284 32.13 2.17 5.19
C ASN A 284 33.26 1.43 5.92
N GLY A 285 33.40 0.13 5.67
CA GLY A 285 34.38 -0.71 6.35
C GLY A 285 35.83 -0.55 5.93
N THR A 286 36.14 0.45 5.10
CA THR A 286 37.53 0.80 4.72
C THR A 286 37.99 2.13 5.32
N SER A 287 37.22 2.69 6.26
CA SER A 287 37.53 3.95 6.91
C SER A 287 37.11 3.93 8.36
N PHE A 288 37.95 4.54 9.23
CA PHE A 288 37.73 4.57 10.67
C PHE A 288 36.29 4.84 11.08
N THR A 289 35.70 3.88 11.78
CA THR A 289 34.36 3.88 12.34
C THR A 289 34.42 4.12 13.86
N PRO A 290 33.94 5.27 14.35
CA PRO A 290 33.92 5.52 15.79
C PRO A 290 32.85 4.67 16.49
N ASN A 291 33.28 3.87 17.47
CA ASN A 291 32.34 3.20 18.37
C ASN A 291 31.55 4.24 19.20
N PRO A 292 30.21 4.10 19.35
CA PRO A 292 29.41 5.05 20.12
C PRO A 292 29.83 5.14 21.60
N ALA A 293 29.83 6.37 22.13
CA ALA A 293 30.09 6.63 23.54
C ALA A 293 28.84 6.42 24.41
N LEU A 294 29.05 6.23 25.71
CA LEU A 294 27.98 6.29 26.72
C LEU A 294 27.62 7.75 27.01
N VAL A 295 26.43 8.18 26.59
CA VAL A 295 25.92 9.55 26.80
C VAL A 295 24.66 9.48 27.65
N ASN A 296 24.64 10.20 28.78
CA ASN A 296 23.51 10.19 29.73
C ASN A 296 23.06 8.78 30.16
N GLY A 297 23.99 7.82 30.21
CA GLY A 297 23.71 6.45 30.61
C GLY A 297 23.22 5.52 29.49
N THR A 298 23.18 5.99 28.23
CA THR A 298 22.76 5.18 27.09
C THR A 298 23.86 5.14 26.03
N VAL A 299 24.08 3.97 25.42
CA VAL A 299 24.88 3.81 24.20
C VAL A 299 23.91 3.73 23.03
N THR A 300 24.15 4.50 21.97
CA THR A 300 23.28 4.56 20.80
C THR A 300 24.08 4.26 19.55
N TRP A 301 23.86 3.09 18.94
CA TRP A 301 24.40 2.78 17.62
C TRP A 301 23.43 3.30 16.54
N PRO A 302 23.92 4.07 15.55
CA PRO A 302 23.11 4.35 14.37
C PRO A 302 22.79 3.04 13.66
N LYS A 303 21.67 2.97 12.96
CA LYS A 303 21.25 1.79 12.22
C LYS A 303 20.77 2.19 10.84
N ASN A 304 21.32 1.57 9.80
CA ASN A 304 20.77 1.62 8.46
C ASN A 304 19.51 0.74 8.42
N PRO A 305 18.30 1.31 8.26
CA PRO A 305 17.06 0.54 8.27
C PRO A 305 16.97 -0.48 7.14
N ALA A 306 17.71 -0.28 6.04
CA ALA A 306 17.75 -1.21 4.92
C ALA A 306 18.69 -2.40 5.17
N ALA A 307 19.60 -2.36 6.15
CA ALA A 307 20.57 -3.43 6.35
C ALA A 307 19.87 -4.73 6.78
N LEU A 308 19.98 -5.77 5.95
CA LEU A 308 19.49 -7.10 6.26
C LEU A 308 20.48 -7.82 7.18
N ALA A 309 20.32 -7.64 8.49
CA ALA A 309 21.16 -8.30 9.49
C ALA A 309 20.39 -8.59 10.78
N ASN A 310 20.80 -9.67 11.45
CA ASN A 310 20.44 -9.95 12.82
C ASN A 310 21.47 -9.33 13.76
N TRP A 311 21.06 -8.90 14.94
CA TRP A 311 21.95 -8.28 15.90
C TRP A 311 21.55 -8.58 17.33
N VAL A 312 22.53 -8.50 18.23
CA VAL A 312 22.34 -8.58 19.68
C VAL A 312 23.26 -7.61 20.39
N ILE A 313 22.80 -7.03 21.49
CA ILE A 313 23.68 -6.37 22.45
C ILE A 313 24.20 -7.43 23.41
N GLN A 314 25.51 -7.43 23.64
CA GLN A 314 26.14 -8.29 24.62
C GLN A 314 26.87 -7.48 25.68
N THR A 315 26.90 -8.01 26.89
CA THR A 315 27.62 -7.43 28.03
C THR A 315 28.55 -8.44 28.67
N SER A 316 29.66 -7.98 29.24
CA SER A 316 30.57 -8.79 30.06
C SER A 316 31.12 -7.96 31.23
N ASN A 317 31.50 -8.64 32.31
CA ASN A 317 32.16 -8.02 33.47
C ASN A 317 33.69 -7.93 33.32
N ASN A 318 34.27 -8.49 32.24
CA ASN A 318 35.71 -8.45 31.98
C ASN A 318 36.03 -8.36 30.47
N LEU A 319 37.27 -7.99 30.12
CA LEU A 319 37.79 -7.88 28.74
C LEU A 319 38.45 -9.16 28.21
N GLN A 320 38.73 -10.14 29.08
CA GLN A 320 39.50 -11.35 28.75
C GLN A 320 38.76 -12.28 27.77
N ASP A 321 37.43 -12.13 27.66
CA ASP A 321 36.57 -12.94 26.80
C ASP A 321 36.66 -12.60 25.29
N GLN A 322 37.59 -11.74 24.86
CA GLN A 322 37.83 -11.43 23.44
C GLN A 322 38.75 -12.43 22.72
N VAL A 323 39.52 -13.25 23.44
CA VAL A 323 40.70 -13.93 22.86
C VAL A 323 40.47 -15.40 22.50
N THR A 324 39.35 -16.01 22.89
CA THR A 324 39.07 -17.44 22.60
C THR A 324 37.67 -17.63 22.01
N PRO A 325 37.54 -18.09 20.75
CA PRO A 325 36.25 -18.45 20.18
C PRO A 325 35.66 -19.66 20.93
N GLY A 326 34.59 -19.44 21.71
CA GLY A 326 33.84 -20.53 22.37
C GLY A 326 33.46 -20.31 23.83
N ASP A 327 34.07 -19.37 24.56
CA ASP A 327 33.97 -19.36 26.02
C ASP A 327 33.17 -18.17 26.60
N GLY A 328 31.87 -18.41 26.83
CA GLY A 328 31.20 -18.26 28.14
C GLY A 328 31.06 -16.92 28.87
N GLY A 329 31.70 -15.82 28.47
CA GLY A 329 31.69 -14.60 29.29
C GLY A 329 30.77 -13.46 28.85
N TRP A 330 30.38 -13.44 27.57
CA TRP A 330 29.43 -12.46 27.03
C TRP A 330 27.99 -12.94 27.15
N THR A 331 27.15 -12.17 27.84
CA THR A 331 25.71 -12.43 27.97
C THR A 331 24.91 -11.54 27.04
N ILE A 332 23.89 -12.07 26.36
CA ILE A 332 22.96 -11.25 25.58
C ILE A 332 22.14 -10.40 26.55
N ALA A 333 22.12 -9.09 26.32
CA ALA A 333 21.25 -8.17 27.04
C ALA A 333 19.84 -8.23 26.44
N THR A 334 18.85 -8.58 27.27
CA THR A 334 17.42 -8.59 26.87
C THR A 334 16.63 -7.45 27.51
N THR A 335 17.21 -6.74 28.48
CA THR A 335 16.61 -5.60 29.18
C THR A 335 17.39 -4.33 28.91
N GLY A 336 16.71 -3.20 28.79
CA GLY A 336 17.34 -1.91 28.51
C GLY A 336 17.80 -1.76 27.05
N VAL A 337 17.41 -2.68 26.16
CA VAL A 337 17.66 -2.62 24.71
C VAL A 337 16.40 -2.11 24.01
N THR A 338 16.57 -1.12 23.14
CA THR A 338 15.49 -0.56 22.31
C THR A 338 15.94 -0.46 20.86
N ASP A 339 15.10 -0.86 19.90
CA ASP A 339 15.31 -0.63 18.46
C ASP A 339 14.24 0.36 17.99
N ASN A 340 14.67 1.54 17.55
CA ASN A 340 13.80 2.61 17.08
C ASN A 340 13.69 2.64 15.54
N GLY A 341 14.19 1.61 14.85
CA GLY A 341 14.22 1.50 13.38
C GLY A 341 15.48 2.10 12.77
N SER A 342 15.90 3.28 13.25
CA SER A 342 17.10 4.01 12.79
C SER A 342 18.25 4.03 13.80
N SER A 343 18.05 3.47 15.00
CA SER A 343 19.09 3.30 16.01
C SER A 343 18.81 2.11 16.91
N ILE A 344 19.87 1.56 17.48
CA ILE A 344 19.82 0.58 18.57
C ILE A 344 20.36 1.26 19.81
N GLU A 345 19.57 1.25 20.88
CA GLU A 345 19.90 1.89 22.15
C GLU A 345 20.06 0.84 23.24
N PHE A 346 21.06 1.04 24.10
CA PHE A 346 21.24 0.23 25.29
C PHE A 346 21.51 1.10 26.52
N THR A 347 20.66 0.98 27.53
CA THR A 347 20.84 1.57 28.85
C THR A 347 21.28 0.47 29.83
N PRO A 348 22.55 0.46 30.29
CA PRO A 348 23.02 -0.53 31.25
C PRO A 348 22.28 -0.44 32.60
N PRO A 349 22.11 -1.56 33.32
CA PRO A 349 21.47 -1.54 34.63
C PRO A 349 22.22 -0.66 35.65
N THR A 350 21.47 0.12 36.42
CA THR A 350 22.04 0.96 37.48
C THR A 350 22.74 0.10 38.54
N GLY A 351 23.97 0.46 38.92
CA GLY A 351 24.71 -0.24 39.97
C GLY A 351 25.42 -1.53 39.53
N ALA A 352 25.48 -1.83 38.23
CA ALA A 352 26.10 -3.05 37.68
C ALA A 352 27.64 -3.11 37.83
N GLY A 353 28.30 -2.07 38.33
CA GLY A 353 29.77 -2.00 38.38
C GLY A 353 30.38 -1.73 37.00
N LYS A 354 31.61 -2.21 36.76
CA LYS A 354 32.27 -2.09 35.45
C LYS A 354 31.69 -3.12 34.49
N LEU A 355 31.10 -2.65 33.40
CA LEU A 355 30.49 -3.47 32.36
C LEU A 355 31.08 -3.12 31.00
N PHE A 356 31.51 -4.14 30.26
CA PHE A 356 31.84 -4.05 28.85
C PHE A 356 30.60 -4.31 28.03
N ILE A 357 30.43 -3.56 26.95
CA ILE A 357 29.24 -3.57 26.10
C ILE A 357 29.72 -3.69 24.66
N ARG A 358 29.06 -4.53 23.87
CA ARG A 358 29.27 -4.57 22.42
C ARG A 358 27.97 -4.85 21.67
N LEU A 359 27.90 -4.33 20.46
CA LEU A 359 26.95 -4.75 19.44
C LEU A 359 27.58 -5.91 18.66
N ARG A 360 26.86 -7.01 18.49
CA ARG A 360 27.26 -8.12 17.64
C ARG A 360 26.25 -8.28 16.53
N VAL A 361 26.74 -8.39 15.30
CA VAL A 361 25.92 -8.53 14.09
C VAL A 361 26.19 -9.87 13.43
N ALA A 362 25.13 -10.48 12.89
CA ALA A 362 25.18 -11.67 12.06
C ALA A 362 24.35 -11.42 10.80
N VAL A 363 24.93 -11.67 9.64
CA VAL A 363 24.28 -11.44 8.34
C VAL A 363 23.74 -12.76 7.78
N PRO A 364 22.61 -12.75 7.03
CA PRO A 364 22.00 -13.94 6.43
C PRO A 364 22.87 -14.67 5.41
#